data_AF-A0A1I3LZC7-F1
#
_entry.id   AF-A0A1I3LZC7-F1
#
_cell.length_a   1.000
_cell.length_b   1.000
_cell.length_c   1.000
_cell.angle_alpha   90.00
_cell.angle_beta   90.00
_cell.angle_gamma   90.00
#
_symmetry.space_group_name_H-M   'P 1'
#
loop_
_entity.id
_entity.type
_entity.pdbx_description
1 polymer ?
#
loop_
_entity_poly.entity_id
_entity_poly.type
_entity_poly.pdbx_seq_one_letter_code
_entity_poly.pdbx_strand_id
1 'polypeptide(L)'
;MALNVELHTDDLELTGGILKVDIYHAADSPADLARLTLEDELAQGMGLQKDQRVEVWLGIEETERVFTGRIASVGTEILIKDFMVDMLKTKVTKALRDVDFHESAGLLFRECGHSEVVLPEDPSPIKPSVIFHGWSAYDEARKLARAFGYSFLPYFDADGKGHFHPADDIDECPVFERGNNIVNLLKTGNIVEVKTVCMPSLFHSMEVIIDHPQVKSDVVLVKSVRHISEGGSLRTIFTFEDVTAS
;
A
#
# COMPACT_ATOMS: atom_id res chain seq x y z
N MET A 1 13.15 -22.65 -9.90
CA MET A 1 12.67 -21.53 -10.74
C MET A 1 13.21 -20.25 -10.12
N ALA A 2 13.68 -19.31 -10.93
CA ALA A 2 13.96 -17.97 -10.45
C ALA A 2 12.63 -17.33 -10.00
N LEU A 3 12.68 -16.48 -8.97
CA LEU A 3 11.52 -15.69 -8.57
C LEU A 3 11.25 -14.69 -9.71
N ASN A 4 10.00 -14.59 -10.17
CA ASN A 4 9.62 -13.60 -11.18
C ASN A 4 9.32 -12.27 -10.46
N VAL A 5 10.40 -11.55 -10.17
CA VAL A 5 10.42 -10.31 -9.38
C VAL A 5 11.28 -9.32 -10.13
N GLU A 6 10.78 -8.10 -10.24
CA GLU A 6 11.49 -7.02 -10.89
C GLU A 6 11.57 -5.80 -9.97
N LEU A 7 12.70 -5.09 -10.05
CA LEU A 7 12.89 -3.78 -9.42
C LEU A 7 13.16 -2.77 -10.53
N HIS A 8 12.27 -1.80 -10.66
CA HIS A 8 12.36 -0.74 -11.65
C HIS A 8 12.75 0.55 -10.96
N THR A 9 13.61 1.32 -11.60
CA THR A 9 13.96 2.69 -11.24
C THR A 9 13.85 3.54 -12.50
N ASP A 10 13.94 4.86 -12.38
CA ASP A 10 13.87 5.74 -13.57
C ASP A 10 14.97 5.43 -14.61
N ASP A 11 16.10 4.85 -14.20
CA ASP A 11 17.28 4.60 -15.05
C ASP A 11 17.63 3.11 -15.26
N LEU A 12 16.96 2.21 -14.54
CA LEU A 12 17.37 0.80 -14.45
C LEU A 12 16.17 -0.12 -14.24
N GLU A 13 16.17 -1.24 -14.96
CA GLU A 13 15.28 -2.37 -14.75
C GLU A 13 16.10 -3.59 -14.32
N LEU A 14 15.72 -4.19 -13.20
CA LEU A 14 16.36 -5.37 -12.65
C LEU A 14 15.38 -6.54 -12.66
N THR A 15 15.63 -7.54 -13.51
CA THR A 15 14.81 -8.75 -13.67
C THR A 15 15.44 -10.01 -13.09
N GLY A 16 16.54 -9.89 -12.33
CA GLY A 16 17.28 -11.01 -11.77
C GLY A 16 18.20 -10.61 -10.60
N GLY A 17 18.69 -11.60 -9.85
CA GLY A 17 19.56 -11.35 -8.67
C GLY A 17 18.82 -10.89 -7.41
N ILE A 18 17.48 -10.91 -7.42
CA ILE A 18 16.65 -10.72 -6.22
C ILE A 18 16.45 -12.08 -5.54
N LEU A 19 17.04 -12.24 -4.37
CA LEU A 19 17.04 -13.48 -3.60
C LEU A 19 15.82 -13.62 -2.71
N LYS A 20 15.34 -12.51 -2.15
CA LYS A 20 14.17 -12.49 -1.27
C LYS A 20 13.34 -11.24 -1.46
N VAL A 21 12.05 -11.41 -1.26
CA VAL A 21 11.03 -10.36 -1.25
C VAL A 21 10.23 -10.46 0.03
N ASP A 22 9.97 -9.30 0.64
CA ASP A 22 9.05 -9.13 1.75
C ASP A 22 8.39 -7.74 1.64
N ILE A 23 7.19 -7.72 1.10
CA ILE A 23 6.38 -6.51 0.91
C ILE A 23 5.20 -6.59 1.85
N TYR A 24 4.91 -5.52 2.57
CA TYR A 24 3.86 -5.44 3.57
C TYR A 24 3.02 -4.18 3.37
N HIS A 25 1.72 -4.41 3.16
CA HIS A 25 0.66 -3.44 3.01
C HIS A 25 -0.29 -3.55 4.19
N ALA A 26 -0.61 -2.45 4.89
CA ALA A 26 -1.55 -2.53 6.00
C ALA A 26 -2.34 -1.24 6.23
N ALA A 27 -3.66 -1.39 6.35
CA ALA A 27 -4.58 -0.28 6.54
C ALA A 27 -4.35 0.50 7.86
N ASP A 28 -3.74 -0.14 8.86
CA ASP A 28 -3.39 0.47 10.15
C ASP A 28 -1.93 0.96 10.24
N SER A 29 -1.15 0.75 9.18
CA SER A 29 0.21 1.28 9.07
C SER A 29 0.17 2.66 8.42
N PRO A 30 0.92 3.64 8.95
CA PRO A 30 1.04 4.95 8.30
C PRO A 30 1.96 4.94 7.09
N ALA A 31 2.57 3.82 6.71
CA ALA A 31 3.36 3.68 5.49
C ALA A 31 3.57 2.21 5.20
N ASP A 32 3.47 1.83 3.93
CA ASP A 32 3.78 0.48 3.49
C ASP A 32 5.29 0.29 3.31
N LEU A 33 5.72 -0.97 3.36
CA LEU A 33 7.12 -1.34 3.38
C LEU A 33 7.41 -2.46 2.39
N ALA A 34 8.43 -2.27 1.55
CA ALA A 34 9.02 -3.35 0.78
C ALA A 34 10.47 -3.57 1.17
N ARG A 35 10.87 -4.83 1.24
CA ARG A 35 12.24 -5.27 1.47
C ARG A 35 12.66 -6.26 0.42
N LEU A 36 13.77 -5.98 -0.23
CA LEU A 36 14.38 -6.84 -1.24
C LEU A 36 15.79 -7.23 -0.79
N THR A 37 16.09 -8.52 -0.78
CA THR A 37 17.47 -9.00 -0.61
C THR A 37 18.07 -9.25 -1.98
N LEU A 38 19.20 -8.63 -2.27
CA LEU A 38 19.92 -8.80 -3.53
C LEU A 38 21.11 -9.74 -3.38
N GLU A 39 21.58 -10.30 -4.49
CA GLU A 39 22.91 -10.90 -4.57
C GLU A 39 24.01 -9.86 -4.30
N ASP A 40 25.10 -10.27 -3.63
CA ASP A 40 26.14 -9.34 -3.17
C ASP A 40 26.81 -8.56 -4.30
N GLU A 41 27.08 -9.21 -5.44
CA GLU A 41 27.68 -8.58 -6.62
C GLU A 41 26.77 -7.50 -7.20
N LEU A 42 25.46 -7.76 -7.18
CA LEU A 42 24.45 -6.84 -7.67
C LEU A 42 24.27 -5.66 -6.71
N ALA A 43 24.19 -5.91 -5.40
CA ALA A 43 24.09 -4.87 -4.38
C ALA A 43 25.26 -3.86 -4.44
N GLN A 44 26.46 -4.32 -4.81
CA GLN A 44 27.64 -3.46 -4.97
C GLN A 44 27.66 -2.69 -6.30
N GLY A 45 27.02 -3.20 -7.36
CA GLY A 45 27.07 -2.66 -8.71
C GLY A 45 25.91 -1.74 -9.11
N MET A 46 24.73 -1.86 -8.47
CA MET A 46 23.51 -1.19 -8.96
C MET A 46 23.45 0.32 -8.76
N GLY A 47 24.39 0.93 -8.02
CA GLY A 47 24.42 2.39 -7.82
C GLY A 47 23.16 2.97 -7.17
N LEU A 48 22.30 2.15 -6.57
CA LEU A 48 21.04 2.56 -5.96
C LEU A 48 21.28 3.54 -4.82
N GLN A 49 20.42 4.54 -4.71
CA GLN A 49 20.58 5.62 -3.74
C GLN A 49 19.35 5.79 -2.87
N LYS A 50 19.58 6.29 -1.66
CA LYS A 50 18.50 6.71 -0.77
C LYS A 50 17.65 7.79 -1.43
N ASP A 51 16.35 7.74 -1.17
CA ASP A 51 15.29 8.63 -1.68
C ASP A 51 15.01 8.51 -3.20
N GLN A 52 15.74 7.64 -3.91
CA GLN A 52 15.45 7.26 -5.30
C GLN A 52 14.08 6.59 -5.38
N ARG A 53 13.29 6.96 -6.41
CA ARG A 53 12.02 6.34 -6.73
C ARG A 53 12.25 4.95 -7.32
N VAL A 54 11.47 4.00 -6.83
CA VAL A 54 11.51 2.62 -7.32
C VAL A 54 10.12 2.01 -7.35
N GLU A 55 9.96 1.01 -8.22
CA GLU A 55 8.76 0.20 -8.35
C GLU A 55 9.14 -1.27 -8.22
N VAL A 56 8.33 -2.04 -7.51
CA VAL A 56 8.52 -3.49 -7.35
C VAL A 56 7.39 -4.19 -8.07
N TRP A 57 7.76 -5.16 -8.90
CA TRP A 57 6.84 -5.93 -9.70
C TRP A 57 6.97 -7.41 -9.34
N LEU A 58 5.84 -8.11 -9.24
CA LEU A 58 5.77 -9.53 -8.88
C LEU A 58 4.88 -10.27 -9.86
N GLY A 59 5.23 -11.53 -10.15
CA GLY A 59 4.47 -12.33 -11.09
C GLY A 59 4.65 -13.83 -10.94
N ILE A 60 3.83 -14.58 -11.67
CA ILE A 60 4.08 -16.01 -11.94
C ILE A 60 4.48 -16.15 -13.41
N GLU A 61 3.56 -15.83 -14.31
CA GLU A 61 3.81 -15.79 -15.77
C GLU A 61 4.10 -14.36 -16.22
N GLU A 62 3.19 -13.44 -15.92
CA GLU A 62 3.36 -11.99 -16.12
C GLU A 62 3.55 -11.30 -14.77
N THR A 63 4.27 -10.18 -14.78
CA THR A 63 4.53 -9.35 -13.61
C THR A 63 3.54 -8.19 -13.54
N GLU A 64 3.10 -7.90 -12.33
CA GLU A 64 2.24 -6.75 -12.00
C GLU A 64 2.93 -5.90 -10.96
N ARG A 65 2.70 -4.59 -11.02
CA ARG A 65 3.24 -3.65 -10.04
C ARG A 65 2.51 -3.84 -8.72
N VAL A 66 3.27 -4.08 -7.65
CA VAL A 66 2.73 -4.29 -6.31
C VAL A 66 3.14 -3.20 -5.33
N PHE A 67 4.17 -2.42 -5.67
CA PHE A 67 4.69 -1.41 -4.76
C PHE A 67 5.37 -0.30 -5.53
N THR A 68 5.11 0.95 -5.14
CA THR A 68 5.85 2.12 -5.61
C THR A 68 6.28 2.95 -4.41
N GLY A 69 7.53 3.42 -4.40
CA GLY A 69 8.01 4.22 -3.28
C GLY A 69 9.43 4.74 -3.43
N ARG A 70 10.04 5.05 -2.28
CA ARG A 70 11.42 5.53 -2.17
C ARG A 70 12.29 4.58 -1.39
N ILE A 71 13.53 4.43 -1.84
CA ILE A 71 14.55 3.72 -1.09
C ILE A 71 14.83 4.45 0.23
N ALA A 72 14.53 3.81 1.35
CA ALA A 72 14.86 4.30 2.69
C ALA A 72 16.30 3.97 3.10
N SER A 73 16.82 2.81 2.67
CA SER A 73 18.21 2.39 2.90
C SER A 73 18.67 1.37 1.86
N VAL A 74 19.97 1.40 1.56
CA VAL A 74 20.64 0.45 0.64
C VAL A 74 21.72 -0.31 1.41
N GLY A 75 21.81 -1.61 1.14
CA GLY A 75 22.80 -2.55 1.64
C GLY A 75 22.60 -3.89 0.95
N THR A 76 22.93 -5.01 1.60
CA THR A 76 22.52 -6.35 1.14
C THR A 76 20.99 -6.48 1.06
N GLU A 77 20.29 -5.75 1.92
CA GLU A 77 18.85 -5.54 1.85
C GLU A 77 18.56 -4.09 1.44
N ILE A 78 17.65 -3.92 0.48
CA ILE A 78 17.06 -2.64 0.14
C ILE A 78 15.77 -2.52 0.92
N LEU A 79 15.62 -1.41 1.63
CA LEU A 79 14.38 -1.03 2.28
C LEU A 79 13.72 0.07 1.47
N ILE A 80 12.46 -0.14 1.10
CA ILE A 80 11.66 0.80 0.33
C ILE A 80 10.42 1.12 1.15
N LYS A 81 10.05 2.39 1.21
CA LYS A 81 8.79 2.83 1.80
C LYS A 81 7.96 3.52 0.73
N ASP A 82 6.65 3.38 0.80
CA ASP A 82 5.73 4.08 -0.11
C ASP A 82 5.89 5.60 -0.03
N PHE A 83 5.17 6.32 -0.88
CA PHE A 83 5.21 7.78 -0.91
C PHE A 83 4.57 8.45 0.32
N MET A 84 3.99 7.70 1.25
CA MET A 84 3.49 8.26 2.50
C MET A 84 4.63 8.88 3.34
N VAL A 85 5.87 8.42 3.15
CA VAL A 85 7.05 9.06 3.75
C VAL A 85 7.19 10.54 3.38
N ASP A 86 6.76 10.94 2.19
CA ASP A 86 6.83 12.33 1.74
C ASP A 86 5.84 13.18 2.54
N MET A 87 4.63 12.66 2.81
CA MET A 87 3.64 13.32 3.66
C MET A 87 4.06 13.36 5.13
N LEU A 88 4.71 12.31 5.64
CA LEU A 88 5.19 12.25 7.02
C LEU A 88 6.36 13.22 7.28
N LYS A 89 7.22 13.46 6.28
CA LYS A 89 8.39 14.35 6.39
C LYS A 89 8.04 15.82 6.11
N THR A 90 7.09 16.09 5.24
CA THR A 90 6.74 17.44 4.79
C THR A 90 5.95 18.17 5.88
N LYS A 91 6.44 19.33 6.33
CA LYS A 91 5.71 20.20 7.25
C LYS A 91 4.96 21.27 6.48
N VAL A 92 3.66 21.43 6.74
CA VAL A 92 2.82 22.37 5.99
C VAL A 92 2.26 23.45 6.91
N THR A 93 2.56 24.71 6.58
CA THR A 93 2.04 25.89 7.29
C THR A 93 1.35 26.80 6.29
N LYS A 94 0.02 26.78 6.25
CA LYS A 94 -0.79 27.66 5.39
C LYS A 94 -2.13 27.98 6.05
N ALA A 95 -2.69 29.14 5.68
CA ALA A 95 -4.05 29.52 6.00
C ALA A 95 -4.82 29.70 4.70
N LEU A 96 -5.88 28.93 4.54
CA LEU A 96 -6.78 28.95 3.40
C LEU A 96 -8.11 29.60 3.83
N ARG A 97 -8.78 30.27 2.89
CA ARG A 97 -10.05 30.95 3.11
C ARG A 97 -11.05 30.56 2.04
N ASP A 98 -12.30 30.38 2.45
CA ASP A 98 -13.42 30.04 1.57
C ASP A 98 -13.10 28.84 0.67
N VAL A 99 -12.50 27.80 1.27
CA VAL A 99 -12.02 26.59 0.58
C VAL A 99 -12.89 25.39 0.90
N ASP A 100 -12.94 24.46 -0.05
CA ASP A 100 -13.53 23.14 0.13
C ASP A 100 -12.45 22.10 0.51
N PHE A 101 -12.88 20.84 0.64
CA PHE A 101 -11.98 19.73 0.94
C PHE A 101 -10.99 19.48 -0.20
N HIS A 102 -11.45 19.51 -1.45
CA HIS A 102 -10.66 19.16 -2.62
C HIS A 102 -9.50 20.11 -2.83
N GLU A 103 -9.74 21.42 -2.72
CA GLU A 103 -8.70 22.44 -2.82
C GLU A 103 -7.68 22.29 -1.70
N SER A 104 -8.15 22.08 -0.46
CA SER A 104 -7.30 21.92 0.72
C SER A 104 -6.44 20.65 0.64
N ALA A 105 -7.04 19.52 0.24
CA ALA A 105 -6.39 18.23 0.09
C ALA A 105 -5.41 18.23 -1.09
N GLY A 106 -5.84 18.73 -2.26
CA GLY A 106 -4.98 18.84 -3.43
C GLY A 106 -3.79 19.78 -3.20
N LEU A 107 -3.94 20.84 -2.40
CA LEU A 107 -2.80 21.64 -1.96
C LEU A 107 -1.85 20.82 -1.08
N LEU A 108 -2.38 20.08 -0.12
CA LEU A 108 -1.58 19.29 0.83
C LEU A 108 -0.71 18.24 0.12
N PHE A 109 -1.27 17.51 -0.84
CA PHE A 109 -0.53 16.55 -1.66
C PHE A 109 0.52 17.23 -2.54
N ARG A 110 0.20 18.38 -3.16
CA ARG A 110 1.17 19.15 -3.97
C ARG A 110 2.37 19.64 -3.15
N GLU A 111 2.16 20.06 -1.90
CA GLU A 111 3.27 20.44 -1.00
C GLU A 111 4.20 19.26 -0.71
N CYS A 112 3.69 18.02 -0.83
CA CYS A 112 4.48 16.79 -0.67
C CYS A 112 5.11 16.29 -1.98
N GLY A 113 4.93 17.01 -3.09
CA GLY A 113 5.43 16.61 -4.41
C GLY A 113 4.50 15.72 -5.21
N HIS A 114 3.25 15.53 -4.77
CA HIS A 114 2.26 14.66 -5.41
C HIS A 114 1.15 15.51 -6.04
N SER A 115 1.15 15.66 -7.36
CA SER A 115 0.17 16.52 -8.07
C SER A 115 -1.14 15.80 -8.37
N GLU A 116 -1.12 14.48 -8.43
CA GLU A 116 -2.28 13.64 -8.72
C GLU A 116 -2.77 12.99 -7.44
N VAL A 117 -4.03 13.25 -7.10
CA VAL A 117 -4.69 12.64 -5.95
C VAL A 117 -6.14 12.33 -6.31
N VAL A 118 -6.58 11.12 -5.95
CA VAL A 118 -7.99 10.73 -6.02
C VAL A 118 -8.69 11.23 -4.77
N LEU A 119 -9.78 11.96 -4.97
CA LEU A 119 -10.57 12.61 -3.93
C LEU A 119 -12.02 12.15 -4.05
N PRO A 120 -12.85 12.30 -2.99
CA PRO A 120 -14.25 11.89 -3.05
C PRO A 120 -14.98 12.57 -4.21
N GLU A 121 -15.88 11.87 -4.89
CA GLU A 121 -16.65 12.46 -5.99
C GLU A 121 -17.63 13.53 -5.49
N ASP A 122 -18.17 13.33 -4.28
CA ASP A 122 -19.16 14.22 -3.69
C ASP A 122 -18.58 15.60 -3.39
N PRO A 123 -19.32 16.68 -3.73
CA PRO A 123 -18.90 18.03 -3.39
C PRO A 123 -18.88 18.21 -1.86
N SER A 124 -17.85 18.87 -1.37
CA SER A 124 -17.70 19.16 0.05
C SER A 124 -18.19 20.58 0.39
N PRO A 125 -18.64 20.83 1.64
CA PRO A 125 -19.07 22.16 2.04
C PRO A 125 -17.89 23.13 2.06
N ILE A 126 -18.09 24.36 1.56
CA ILE A 126 -17.08 25.42 1.69
C ILE A 126 -16.93 25.80 3.16
N LYS A 127 -15.68 25.84 3.64
CA LYS A 127 -15.34 26.34 4.97
C LYS A 127 -14.71 27.73 4.88
N PRO A 128 -15.10 28.66 5.78
CA PRO A 128 -14.52 30.01 5.79
C PRO A 128 -13.01 30.03 6.01
N SER A 129 -12.48 29.05 6.76
CA SER A 129 -11.04 28.92 6.98
C SER A 129 -10.61 27.49 7.27
N VAL A 130 -9.46 27.12 6.69
CA VAL A 130 -8.67 25.93 7.03
C VAL A 130 -7.24 26.40 7.34
N ILE A 131 -6.66 25.94 8.44
CA ILE A 131 -5.32 26.34 8.89
C ILE A 131 -4.47 25.09 9.13
N PHE A 132 -3.34 25.00 8.43
CA PHE A 132 -2.29 24.03 8.67
C PHE A 132 -1.23 24.62 9.60
N HIS A 133 -0.88 23.89 10.67
CA HIS A 133 -0.15 24.41 11.83
C HIS A 133 1.34 24.01 11.83
N GLY A 134 1.91 23.66 10.67
CA GLY A 134 3.30 23.26 10.53
C GLY A 134 3.60 21.86 11.05
N TRP A 135 2.58 21.01 11.23
CA TRP A 135 2.78 19.59 11.50
C TRP A 135 3.05 18.85 10.19
N SER A 136 3.30 17.54 10.28
CA SER A 136 3.45 16.71 9.08
C SER A 136 2.19 16.83 8.20
N ALA A 137 2.35 16.75 6.89
CA ALA A 137 1.23 16.80 5.97
C ALA A 137 0.24 15.67 6.27
N TYR A 138 0.72 14.50 6.70
CA TYR A 138 -0.14 13.41 7.17
C TYR A 138 -1.00 13.83 8.38
N ASP A 139 -0.42 14.45 9.41
CA ASP A 139 -1.19 14.90 10.57
C ASP A 139 -2.16 16.03 10.22
N GLU A 140 -1.79 16.92 9.32
CA GLU A 140 -2.68 17.95 8.80
C GLU A 140 -3.81 17.34 7.95
N ALA A 141 -3.55 16.27 7.19
CA ALA A 141 -4.58 15.52 6.47
C ALA A 141 -5.60 14.92 7.45
N ARG A 142 -5.14 14.30 8.54
CA ARG A 142 -6.03 13.75 9.58
C ARG A 142 -6.95 14.81 10.18
N LYS A 143 -6.42 16.01 10.44
CA LYS A 143 -7.24 17.14 10.92
C LYS A 143 -8.22 17.61 9.85
N LEU A 144 -7.76 17.68 8.60
CA LEU A 144 -8.57 18.12 7.46
C LEU A 144 -9.77 17.18 7.29
N ALA A 145 -9.55 15.87 7.23
CA ALA A 145 -10.62 14.86 7.16
C ALA A 145 -11.66 15.09 8.26
N ARG A 146 -11.21 15.19 9.52
CA ARG A 146 -12.09 15.43 10.68
C ARG A 146 -12.84 16.75 10.58
N ALA A 147 -12.19 17.82 10.11
CA ALA A 147 -12.83 19.12 9.96
C ALA A 147 -14.00 19.04 8.97
N PHE A 148 -13.87 18.24 7.91
CA PHE A 148 -14.90 18.03 6.90
C PHE A 148 -15.85 16.84 7.21
N GLY A 149 -15.67 16.16 8.34
CA GLY A 149 -16.55 15.07 8.78
C GLY A 149 -16.22 13.69 8.21
N TYR A 150 -15.04 13.55 7.59
CA TYR A 150 -14.56 12.28 7.03
C TYR A 150 -13.78 11.44 8.05
N SER A 151 -13.90 10.12 7.91
CA SER A 151 -13.19 9.12 8.73
C SER A 151 -12.03 8.44 8.00
N PHE A 152 -11.96 8.53 6.67
CA PHE A 152 -10.87 7.98 5.87
C PHE A 152 -9.61 8.85 5.97
N LEU A 153 -8.47 8.23 5.71
CA LEU A 153 -7.13 8.85 5.74
C LEU A 153 -6.45 8.69 4.39
N PRO A 154 -5.46 9.53 4.07
CA PRO A 154 -4.73 9.37 2.83
C PRO A 154 -3.94 8.07 2.81
N TYR A 155 -3.81 7.47 1.63
CA TYR A 155 -2.96 6.31 1.34
C TYR A 155 -2.36 6.44 -0.08
N PHE A 156 -1.43 5.56 -0.40
CA PHE A 156 -0.90 5.42 -1.75
C PHE A 156 -1.16 3.99 -2.23
N ASP A 157 -1.60 3.83 -3.47
CA ASP A 157 -1.79 2.52 -4.08
C ASP A 157 -0.45 1.93 -4.58
N ALA A 158 -0.50 0.72 -5.12
CA ALA A 158 0.67 0.05 -5.73
C ALA A 158 1.33 0.89 -6.83
N ASP A 159 0.55 1.75 -7.49
CA ASP A 159 1.00 2.64 -8.57
C ASP A 159 1.68 3.92 -8.06
N GLY A 160 1.65 4.15 -6.75
CA GLY A 160 2.16 5.36 -6.12
C GLY A 160 1.25 6.56 -6.33
N LYS A 161 -0.01 6.34 -6.71
CA LYS A 161 -1.01 7.39 -6.81
C LYS A 161 -1.52 7.73 -5.42
N GLY A 162 -1.68 9.01 -5.12
CA GLY A 162 -2.24 9.47 -3.85
C GLY A 162 -3.76 9.27 -3.83
N HIS A 163 -4.30 8.71 -2.76
CA HIS A 163 -5.73 8.57 -2.52
C HIS A 163 -6.08 9.27 -1.21
N PHE A 164 -7.12 10.09 -1.20
CA PHE A 164 -7.66 10.66 0.03
C PHE A 164 -9.18 10.66 0.01
N HIS A 165 -9.71 9.45 -0.07
CA HIS A 165 -11.11 9.11 -0.13
C HIS A 165 -11.29 7.69 0.47
N PRO A 166 -12.51 7.17 0.67
CA PRO A 166 -12.71 5.77 1.06
C PRO A 166 -11.98 4.83 0.09
N ALA A 167 -11.58 3.64 0.52
CA ALA A 167 -11.21 2.63 -0.48
C ALA A 167 -12.48 2.29 -1.29
N ASP A 168 -12.37 2.26 -2.61
CA ASP A 168 -13.52 1.94 -3.48
C ASP A 168 -14.02 0.51 -3.22
N ASP A 169 -15.32 0.31 -3.38
CA ASP A 169 -15.88 -1.04 -3.51
C ASP A 169 -15.33 -1.63 -4.81
N ILE A 170 -14.62 -2.76 -4.71
CA ILE A 170 -14.00 -3.38 -5.88
C ILE A 170 -15.08 -4.09 -6.68
N ASP A 171 -15.21 -3.71 -7.96
CA ASP A 171 -16.20 -4.28 -8.89
C ASP A 171 -16.12 -5.82 -9.02
N GLU A 172 -14.94 -6.41 -8.78
CA GLU A 172 -14.70 -7.85 -8.77
C GLU A 172 -13.99 -8.31 -7.48
N CYS A 173 -14.73 -8.87 -6.53
CA CYS A 173 -14.19 -9.46 -5.31
C CYS A 173 -13.39 -10.75 -5.62
N PRO A 174 -12.08 -10.82 -5.33
CA PRO A 174 -11.30 -12.04 -5.49
C PRO A 174 -11.84 -13.18 -4.63
N VAL A 175 -11.91 -14.39 -5.20
CA VAL A 175 -12.40 -15.58 -4.49
C VAL A 175 -11.25 -16.47 -4.04
N PHE A 176 -11.21 -16.82 -2.75
CA PHE A 176 -10.24 -17.73 -2.16
C PHE A 176 -10.90 -18.99 -1.63
N GLU A 177 -10.53 -20.14 -2.18
CA GLU A 177 -11.17 -21.43 -1.91
C GLU A 177 -10.17 -22.44 -1.35
N ARG A 178 -10.63 -23.21 -0.36
CA ARG A 178 -9.85 -24.30 0.23
C ARG A 178 -9.50 -25.36 -0.82
N GLY A 179 -8.21 -25.64 -0.97
CA GLY A 179 -7.72 -26.69 -1.89
C GLY A 179 -7.57 -26.22 -3.34
N ASN A 180 -7.88 -24.95 -3.62
CA ASN A 180 -7.63 -24.31 -4.91
C ASN A 180 -6.45 -23.33 -4.78
N ASN A 181 -6.70 -22.12 -4.29
CA ASN A 181 -5.69 -21.06 -4.16
C ASN A 181 -5.29 -20.75 -2.70
N ILE A 182 -6.02 -21.28 -1.70
CA ILE A 182 -5.59 -21.25 -0.29
C ILE A 182 -4.56 -22.37 -0.04
N VAL A 183 -3.34 -21.98 0.30
CA VAL A 183 -2.25 -22.88 0.71
C VAL A 183 -2.38 -23.25 2.19
N ASN A 184 -2.69 -22.26 3.04
CA ASN A 184 -2.90 -22.46 4.47
C ASN A 184 -3.81 -21.39 5.04
N LEU A 185 -4.53 -21.71 6.12
CA LEU A 185 -5.33 -20.75 6.87
C LEU A 185 -5.09 -20.96 8.37
N LEU A 186 -4.75 -19.88 9.07
CA LEU A 186 -4.54 -19.88 10.51
C LEU A 186 -5.53 -18.90 11.15
N LYS A 187 -6.29 -19.39 12.13
CA LYS A 187 -7.27 -18.57 12.87
C LYS A 187 -6.86 -18.45 14.32
N THR A 188 -6.66 -17.21 14.77
CA THR A 188 -6.30 -16.86 16.15
C THR A 188 -7.33 -15.88 16.71
N GLY A 189 -8.30 -16.41 17.47
CA GLY A 189 -9.46 -15.62 17.89
C GLY A 189 -10.33 -15.22 16.70
N ASN A 190 -10.54 -13.93 16.50
CA ASN A 190 -11.27 -13.38 15.35
C ASN A 190 -10.34 -13.03 14.18
N ILE A 191 -9.02 -13.07 14.37
CA ILE A 191 -8.08 -12.74 13.29
C ILE A 191 -7.81 -14.02 12.50
N VAL A 192 -7.97 -13.92 11.18
CA VAL A 192 -7.66 -14.99 10.23
C VAL A 192 -6.51 -14.53 9.36
N GLU A 193 -5.48 -15.38 9.25
CA GLU A 193 -4.38 -15.24 8.32
C GLU A 193 -4.53 -16.31 7.22
N VAL A 194 -4.55 -15.87 5.97
CA VAL A 194 -4.66 -16.74 4.80
C VAL A 194 -3.39 -16.63 4.00
N LYS A 195 -2.76 -17.78 3.74
CA LYS A 195 -1.63 -17.91 2.84
C LYS A 195 -2.09 -18.52 1.54
N THR A 196 -1.72 -17.90 0.43
CA THR A 196 -2.17 -18.26 -0.91
C THR A 196 -0.99 -18.41 -1.86
N VAL A 197 -1.28 -18.82 -3.10
CA VAL A 197 -0.37 -18.61 -4.23
C VAL A 197 -0.09 -17.10 -4.41
N CYS A 198 0.86 -16.73 -5.26
CA CYS A 198 1.12 -15.30 -5.49
C CYS A 198 -0.12 -14.63 -6.08
N MET A 199 -0.59 -13.58 -5.43
CA MET A 199 -1.68 -12.72 -5.87
C MET A 199 -1.17 -11.27 -5.81
N PRO A 200 -0.51 -10.77 -6.87
CA PRO A 200 0.10 -9.44 -6.89
C PRO A 200 -0.89 -8.30 -6.66
N SER A 201 -2.06 -8.33 -7.29
CA SER A 201 -3.05 -7.26 -7.21
C SER A 201 -3.81 -7.17 -5.88
N LEU A 202 -3.60 -8.09 -4.95
CA LEU A 202 -4.27 -8.04 -3.65
C LEU A 202 -3.65 -6.95 -2.77
N PHE A 203 -4.50 -6.05 -2.26
CA PHE A 203 -4.13 -4.92 -1.43
C PHE A 203 -4.96 -4.90 -0.13
N HIS A 204 -4.54 -4.10 0.86
CA HIS A 204 -5.37 -3.89 2.04
C HIS A 204 -6.64 -3.11 1.67
N SER A 205 -7.65 -3.16 2.55
CA SER A 205 -8.95 -2.51 2.34
C SER A 205 -9.75 -3.03 1.15
N MET A 206 -9.31 -4.12 0.52
CA MET A 206 -10.09 -4.83 -0.49
C MET A 206 -11.08 -5.79 0.15
N GLU A 207 -12.27 -5.94 -0.43
CA GLU A 207 -13.18 -7.04 -0.12
C GLU A 207 -12.78 -8.30 -0.90
N VAL A 208 -12.84 -9.45 -0.22
CA VAL A 208 -12.54 -10.76 -0.81
C VAL A 208 -13.56 -11.79 -0.34
N ILE A 209 -13.80 -12.80 -1.18
CA ILE A 209 -14.66 -13.93 -0.84
C ILE A 209 -13.81 -15.07 -0.29
N ILE A 210 -14.18 -15.64 0.86
CA ILE A 210 -13.46 -16.76 1.48
C ILE A 210 -14.37 -17.99 1.59
N ASP A 211 -14.15 -18.98 0.71
CA ASP A 211 -14.73 -20.31 0.86
C ASP A 211 -13.79 -21.21 1.67
N HIS A 212 -13.96 -21.18 2.99
CA HIS A 212 -13.22 -22.05 3.89
C HIS A 212 -14.05 -22.46 5.13
N PRO A 213 -14.11 -23.75 5.52
CA PRO A 213 -14.94 -24.23 6.64
C PRO A 213 -14.65 -23.65 8.04
N GLN A 214 -13.58 -22.87 8.19
CA GLN A 214 -13.18 -22.25 9.47
C GLN A 214 -13.55 -20.76 9.56
N VAL A 215 -14.02 -20.18 8.45
CA VAL A 215 -14.41 -18.78 8.30
C VAL A 215 -15.93 -18.72 8.29
N LYS A 216 -16.51 -17.73 8.96
CA LYS A 216 -17.97 -17.60 9.09
C LYS A 216 -18.57 -16.68 8.04
N SER A 217 -17.83 -15.63 7.67
CA SER A 217 -18.28 -14.63 6.71
C SER A 217 -17.78 -14.96 5.31
N ASP A 218 -18.69 -14.93 4.33
CA ASP A 218 -18.37 -15.23 2.94
C ASP A 218 -17.56 -14.09 2.31
N VAL A 219 -17.90 -12.83 2.62
CA VAL A 219 -17.18 -11.63 2.18
C VAL A 219 -16.49 -11.00 3.38
N VAL A 220 -15.20 -10.67 3.24
CA VAL A 220 -14.39 -10.10 4.31
C VAL A 220 -13.52 -8.96 3.80
N LEU A 221 -13.28 -7.97 4.66
CA LEU A 221 -12.39 -6.85 4.38
C LEU A 221 -10.96 -7.19 4.77
N VAL A 222 -10.03 -7.11 3.81
CA VAL A 222 -8.60 -7.35 4.04
C VAL A 222 -8.01 -6.23 4.87
N LYS A 223 -7.32 -6.57 5.96
CA LYS A 223 -6.66 -5.62 6.87
C LYS A 223 -5.19 -5.39 6.52
N SER A 224 -4.50 -6.45 6.13
CA SER A 224 -3.11 -6.38 5.68
C SER A 224 -2.82 -7.44 4.64
N VAL A 225 -1.85 -7.15 3.77
CA VAL A 225 -1.34 -8.05 2.75
C VAL A 225 0.18 -8.07 2.86
N ARG A 226 0.76 -9.24 2.67
CA ARG A 226 2.19 -9.46 2.66
C ARG A 226 2.58 -10.35 1.48
N HIS A 227 3.38 -9.83 0.56
CA HIS A 227 3.96 -10.62 -0.52
C HIS A 227 5.36 -11.06 -0.11
N ILE A 228 5.59 -12.37 -0.09
CA ILE A 228 6.87 -12.93 0.33
C ILE A 228 7.40 -13.94 -0.68
N SER A 229 8.72 -14.06 -0.75
CA SER A 229 9.37 -15.22 -1.30
C SER A 229 9.65 -16.25 -0.21
N GLU A 230 9.17 -17.47 -0.37
CA GLU A 230 9.42 -18.58 0.58
C GLU A 230 9.62 -19.89 -0.20
N GLY A 231 10.69 -20.62 0.13
CA GLY A 231 10.99 -21.90 -0.52
C GLY A 231 11.20 -21.82 -2.03
N GLY A 232 11.62 -20.66 -2.55
CA GLY A 232 11.78 -20.42 -3.99
C GLY A 232 10.47 -20.18 -4.74
N SER A 233 9.39 -19.84 -4.03
CA SER A 233 8.11 -19.44 -4.63
C SER A 233 7.61 -18.13 -4.03
N LEU A 234 6.85 -17.36 -4.81
CA LEU A 234 6.11 -16.20 -4.30
C LEU A 234 4.80 -16.65 -3.63
N ARG A 235 4.44 -15.98 -2.55
CA ARG A 235 3.24 -16.20 -1.75
C ARG A 235 2.63 -14.86 -1.38
N THR A 236 1.30 -14.79 -1.40
CA THR A 236 0.56 -13.69 -0.77
C THR A 236 -0.05 -14.21 0.53
N ILE A 237 0.23 -13.50 1.62
CA ILE A 237 -0.37 -13.73 2.93
C ILE A 237 -1.22 -12.51 3.24
N PHE A 238 -2.48 -12.69 3.58
CA PHE A 238 -3.32 -11.57 3.99
C PHE A 238 -4.07 -11.89 5.27
N THR A 239 -4.47 -10.84 5.98
CA THR A 239 -5.24 -10.98 7.23
C THR A 239 -6.56 -10.24 7.16
N PHE A 240 -7.55 -10.76 7.87
CA PHE A 240 -8.85 -10.12 8.06
C PHE A 240 -9.44 -10.47 9.43
N GLU A 241 -10.51 -9.78 9.81
CA GLU A 241 -11.30 -10.11 10.99
C GLU A 241 -12.56 -10.89 10.60
N ASP A 242 -12.68 -12.12 11.10
CA ASP A 242 -13.85 -12.99 10.94
C ASP A 242 -14.90 -12.64 11.99
N VAL A 243 -15.57 -11.51 11.76
CA VAL A 243 -16.75 -11.09 12.51
C VAL A 243 -18.00 -11.41 11.69
N THR A 244 -18.99 -12.04 12.31
CA THR A 244 -20.31 -12.22 11.68
C THR A 244 -20.89 -10.86 11.33
N ALA A 245 -21.33 -10.69 10.09
CA ALA A 245 -22.13 -9.54 9.69
C ALA A 245 -23.33 -9.40 10.65
N SER A 246 -23.41 -8.26 11.33
CA SER A 246 -24.47 -7.92 12.28
C SER A 246 -25.72 -7.42 11.59
#